data_AF-A0A4R3H4E6-F1
#
_entry.id   AF-A0A4R3H4E6-F1
#
_cell.length_a   1.000
_cell.length_b   1.000
_cell.length_c   1.000
_cell.angle_alpha   90.00
_cell.angle_beta   90.00
_cell.angle_gamma   90.00
#
_symmetry.space_group_name_H-M   'P 1'
#
loop_
_entity.id
_entity.type
_entity.pdbx_description
1 polymer ?
#
loop_
_entity_poly.entity_id
_entity_poly.type
_entity_poly.pdbx_seq_one_letter_code
_entity_poly.pdbx_strand_id
1 'polypeptide(L)'
;MLRPAFAFLALAGVLAAGSALAQTPPPPAPAAPHAPPPAPPYGRPVTLAEARIAAAAAEAEARKQGWSMVIVVVEPSGALVLSEKMDGAQYGSNDVARRKAETAANFRRPTSYFQEAVKGGTLNSIFTGALAIEGGELLIVDNRIVGAIGVSGGSGAQDGQVARVAAATLK
;
A
#
# COMPACT_ATOMS: atom_id res chain seq x y z
N MET A 1 -61.31 -28.68 78.83
CA MET A 1 -61.92 -29.70 77.95
C MET A 1 -61.94 -29.06 76.56
N LEU A 2 -61.37 -29.55 75.46
CA LEU A 2 -60.80 -30.82 75.03
C LEU A 2 -59.83 -30.46 73.87
N ARG A 3 -58.72 -31.19 73.70
CA ARG A 3 -57.60 -30.92 72.78
C ARG A 3 -58.00 -31.16 71.30
N PRO A 4 -57.45 -30.43 70.30
CA PRO A 4 -57.37 -30.94 68.94
C PRO A 4 -56.04 -31.66 68.70
N ALA A 5 -56.17 -32.81 68.05
CA ALA A 5 -55.11 -33.73 67.68
C ALA A 5 -54.63 -33.48 66.24
N PHE A 6 -53.33 -33.71 66.03
CA PHE A 6 -52.63 -34.22 64.83
C PHE A 6 -53.20 -33.96 63.42
N ALA A 7 -52.40 -33.26 62.61
CA ALA A 7 -52.00 -33.74 61.27
C ALA A 7 -50.71 -33.01 60.82
N PHE A 8 -49.56 -33.67 60.96
CA PHE A 8 -48.31 -33.26 60.32
C PHE A 8 -48.41 -33.58 58.82
N LEU A 9 -48.49 -32.56 57.97
CA LEU A 9 -48.32 -32.70 56.52
C LEU A 9 -46.89 -32.24 56.18
N ALA A 10 -46.00 -33.21 55.93
CA ALA A 10 -44.65 -32.96 55.45
C ALA A 10 -44.71 -32.57 53.96
N LEU A 11 -44.46 -31.29 53.65
CA LEU A 11 -44.26 -30.82 52.28
C LEU A 11 -42.75 -30.87 51.97
N ALA A 12 -42.38 -31.82 51.11
CA ALA A 12 -41.02 -32.00 50.63
C ALA A 12 -40.54 -30.76 49.85
N GLY A 13 -39.43 -30.16 50.31
CA GLY A 13 -38.73 -29.10 49.59
C GLY A 13 -38.02 -29.67 48.36
N VAL A 14 -38.48 -29.30 47.17
CA VAL A 14 -37.74 -29.51 45.93
C VAL A 14 -36.72 -28.37 45.79
N LEU A 15 -35.45 -28.65 46.07
CA LEU A 15 -34.33 -27.81 45.62
C LEU A 15 -34.21 -27.96 44.10
N ALA A 16 -34.77 -27.02 43.34
CA ALA A 16 -34.43 -26.86 41.94
C ALA A 16 -33.07 -26.16 41.84
N ALA A 17 -32.01 -26.95 41.71
CA ALA A 17 -30.70 -26.45 41.32
C ALA A 17 -30.82 -25.89 39.88
N GLY A 18 -30.80 -24.56 39.75
CA GLY A 18 -30.73 -23.89 38.47
C GLY A 18 -29.41 -24.24 37.79
N SER A 19 -29.47 -25.02 36.71
CA SER A 19 -28.32 -25.31 35.86
C SER A 19 -27.79 -24.00 35.28
N ALA A 20 -26.63 -23.57 35.74
CA ALA A 20 -25.89 -22.48 35.13
C ALA A 20 -25.54 -22.89 33.69
N LEU A 21 -26.21 -22.29 32.71
CA LEU A 21 -25.79 -22.40 31.31
C LEU A 21 -24.41 -21.75 31.21
N ALA A 22 -23.37 -22.58 31.04
CA ALA A 22 -22.03 -22.12 30.74
C ALA A 22 -22.08 -21.30 29.45
N GLN A 23 -21.93 -19.97 29.58
CA GLN A 23 -21.71 -19.10 28.44
C GLN A 23 -20.36 -19.47 27.85
N THR A 24 -20.35 -19.99 26.61
CA THR A 24 -19.10 -20.15 25.87
C THR A 24 -18.51 -18.77 25.64
N PRO A 25 -17.20 -18.57 25.93
CA PRO A 25 -16.55 -17.30 25.70
C PRO A 25 -16.67 -16.94 24.21
N PRO A 26 -16.86 -15.64 23.88
CA PRO A 26 -16.90 -15.22 22.50
C PRO A 26 -15.61 -15.65 21.78
N PRO A 27 -15.69 -16.01 20.48
CA PRO A 27 -14.51 -16.37 19.72
C PRO A 27 -13.49 -15.22 19.78
N PRO A 28 -12.18 -15.53 19.81
CA PRO A 28 -11.15 -14.51 19.81
C PRO A 28 -11.35 -13.58 18.61
N ALA A 29 -11.21 -12.28 18.85
CA ALA A 29 -11.25 -11.29 17.78
C ALA A 29 -10.28 -11.70 16.67
N PRO A 30 -10.63 -11.54 15.38
CA PRO A 30 -9.72 -11.82 14.28
C PRO A 30 -8.41 -11.07 14.54
N ALA A 31 -7.29 -11.79 14.41
CA ALA A 31 -5.97 -11.21 14.59
C ALA A 31 -5.87 -9.95 13.71
N ALA A 32 -5.42 -8.84 14.30
CA ALA A 32 -5.14 -7.64 13.54
C ALA A 32 -4.25 -8.02 12.34
N PRO A 33 -4.56 -7.60 11.11
CA PRO A 33 -3.74 -7.93 9.96
C PRO A 33 -2.29 -7.53 10.26
N HIS A 34 -1.37 -8.45 9.98
CA HIS A 34 0.06 -8.28 10.18
C HIS A 34 0.47 -6.89 9.68
N ALA A 35 0.91 -6.01 10.57
CA ALA A 35 1.29 -4.66 10.20
C ALA A 35 2.35 -4.77 9.08
N PRO A 36 2.19 -4.08 7.93
CA PRO A 36 3.19 -4.16 6.88
C PRO A 36 4.55 -3.74 7.46
N PRO A 37 5.65 -4.39 7.02
CA PRO A 37 6.98 -4.05 7.51
C PRO A 37 7.22 -2.54 7.36
N PRO A 38 7.92 -1.91 8.32
CA PRO A 38 8.12 -0.47 8.32
C PRO A 38 8.82 -0.06 7.02
N ALA A 39 8.22 0.90 6.31
CA ALA A 39 8.80 1.43 5.08
C ALA A 39 10.20 2.04 5.38
N PRO A 40 11.17 1.90 4.46
CA PRO A 40 12.50 2.50 4.67
C PRO A 40 12.37 4.01 4.96
N PRO A 41 13.22 4.57 5.84
CA PRO A 41 13.19 5.99 6.13
C PRO A 41 13.60 6.82 4.91
N TYR A 42 13.22 8.10 4.90
CA TYR A 42 13.78 9.04 3.92
C TYR A 42 15.27 9.23 4.14
N GLY A 43 16.02 9.39 3.04
CA GLY A 43 17.44 9.68 3.01
C GLY A 43 17.74 11.06 2.44
N ARG A 44 18.98 11.23 1.97
CA ARG A 44 19.36 12.41 1.19
C ARG A 44 18.58 12.43 -0.13
N PRO A 45 18.41 13.61 -0.75
CA PRO A 45 17.91 13.68 -2.12
C PRO A 45 18.80 12.92 -3.11
N VAL A 46 18.16 12.28 -4.09
CA VAL A 46 18.80 11.70 -5.26
C VAL A 46 19.53 12.80 -6.02
N THR A 47 20.77 12.53 -6.42
CA THR A 47 21.54 13.47 -7.24
C THR A 47 21.05 13.42 -8.69
N LEU A 48 21.32 14.47 -9.46
CA LEU A 48 21.05 14.46 -10.90
C LEU A 48 21.79 13.32 -11.63
N ALA A 49 23.00 12.97 -11.18
CA ALA A 49 23.78 11.88 -11.76
C ALA A 49 23.08 10.52 -11.57
N GLU A 50 22.60 10.25 -10.36
CA GLU A 50 21.82 9.04 -10.06
C GLU A 50 20.49 9.01 -10.80
N ALA A 51 19.80 10.16 -10.87
CA ALA A 51 18.56 10.29 -11.62
C ALA A 51 18.75 9.96 -13.11
N ARG A 52 19.85 10.40 -13.72
CA ARG A 52 20.19 10.06 -15.12
C ARG A 52 20.49 8.58 -15.31
N ILE A 53 21.16 7.93 -14.35
CA ILE A 53 21.42 6.48 -14.40
C ILE A 53 20.08 5.72 -14.41
N ALA A 54 19.18 6.04 -13.49
CA ALA A 54 17.87 5.41 -13.41
C ALA A 54 17.02 5.68 -14.66
N ALA A 55 16.97 6.93 -15.13
CA ALA A 55 16.19 7.32 -16.31
C ALA A 55 16.72 6.65 -17.59
N ALA A 56 18.03 6.57 -17.79
CA ALA A 56 18.62 5.89 -18.93
C ALA A 56 18.28 4.39 -18.97
N ALA A 57 18.22 3.73 -17.81
CA ALA A 57 17.80 2.34 -17.73
C ALA A 57 16.30 2.16 -18.03
N ALA A 58 15.44 3.08 -17.56
CA ALA A 58 14.03 3.11 -17.94
C ALA A 58 13.86 3.29 -19.46
N GLU A 59 14.56 4.27 -20.05
CA GLU A 59 14.50 4.53 -21.48
C GLU A 59 14.96 3.31 -22.30
N ALA A 60 16.07 2.68 -21.89
CA ALA A 60 16.59 1.49 -22.55
C ALA A 60 15.58 0.33 -22.54
N GLU A 61 14.92 0.08 -21.40
CA GLU A 61 13.89 -0.96 -21.32
C GLU A 61 12.66 -0.59 -22.16
N ALA A 62 12.20 0.66 -22.10
CA ALA A 62 11.07 1.11 -22.93
C ALA A 62 11.37 0.95 -24.43
N ARG A 63 12.57 1.34 -24.89
CA ARG A 63 13.02 1.16 -26.27
C ARG A 63 13.08 -0.31 -26.67
N LYS A 64 13.62 -1.18 -25.80
CA LYS A 64 13.69 -2.62 -26.03
C LYS A 64 12.31 -3.24 -26.24
N GLN A 65 11.29 -2.73 -25.54
CA GLN A 65 9.90 -3.21 -25.65
C GLN A 65 9.10 -2.52 -26.76
N GLY A 66 9.67 -1.51 -27.43
CA GLY A 66 8.98 -0.73 -28.46
C GLY A 66 7.91 0.21 -27.89
N TRP A 67 8.07 0.68 -26.64
CA TRP A 67 7.14 1.60 -25.99
C TRP A 67 7.69 3.03 -25.99
N SER A 68 6.79 4.00 -26.14
CA SER A 68 7.10 5.42 -26.04
C SER A 68 6.55 5.97 -24.73
N MET A 69 7.43 6.41 -23.83
CA MET A 69 7.08 6.74 -22.45
C MET A 69 7.62 8.08 -22.00
N VAL A 70 7.01 8.62 -20.94
CA VAL A 70 7.55 9.69 -20.10
C VAL A 70 8.15 9.06 -18.84
N ILE A 71 9.33 9.53 -18.46
CA ILE A 71 10.10 9.10 -17.31
C ILE A 71 10.36 10.32 -16.43
N VAL A 72 9.98 10.25 -15.16
CA VAL A 72 10.13 11.36 -14.19
C VAL A 72 10.81 10.84 -12.94
N VAL A 73 11.85 11.55 -12.48
CA VAL A 73 12.54 11.29 -11.21
C VAL A 73 12.32 12.48 -10.27
N VAL A 74 11.99 12.16 -9.02
CA VAL A 74 11.75 13.15 -7.94
C VAL A 74 12.60 12.85 -6.71
N GLU A 75 12.87 13.89 -5.92
CA GLU A 75 13.44 13.80 -4.57
C GLU A 75 12.46 13.12 -3.59
N PRO A 76 12.88 12.79 -2.34
CA PRO A 76 11.99 12.25 -1.32
C PRO A 76 10.85 13.20 -0.95
N SER A 77 11.03 14.50 -1.18
CA SER A 77 10.03 15.55 -1.00
C SER A 77 8.94 15.56 -2.09
N GLY A 78 9.14 14.82 -3.17
CA GLY A 78 8.35 14.91 -4.39
C GLY A 78 8.79 16.02 -5.35
N ALA A 79 9.84 16.79 -5.01
CA ALA A 79 10.37 17.82 -5.91
C ALA A 79 11.00 17.20 -7.17
N LEU A 80 10.75 17.81 -8.33
CA LEU A 80 11.23 17.32 -9.62
C LEU A 80 12.77 17.44 -9.72
N VAL A 81 13.42 16.35 -10.15
CA VAL A 81 14.86 16.33 -10.46
C VAL A 81 15.10 16.20 -11.96
N LEU A 82 14.38 15.28 -12.62
CA LEU A 82 14.54 14.98 -14.04
C LEU A 82 13.19 14.59 -14.64
N SER A 83 12.92 15.05 -15.85
CA SER A 83 11.78 14.63 -16.66
C SER A 83 12.24 14.45 -18.10
N GLU A 84 12.00 13.27 -18.66
CA GLU A 84 12.35 12.92 -20.03
C GLU A 84 11.11 12.34 -20.71
N LYS A 85 10.82 12.82 -21.92
CA LYS A 85 9.71 12.34 -22.73
C LYS A 85 10.24 11.79 -24.04
N MET A 86 10.02 10.50 -24.28
CA MET A 86 10.36 9.86 -25.55
C MET A 86 9.48 10.43 -26.68
N ASP A 87 10.02 10.44 -27.89
CA ASP A 87 9.25 10.80 -29.08
C ASP A 87 8.07 9.83 -29.25
N GLY A 88 6.91 10.36 -29.65
CA GLY A 88 5.69 9.57 -29.81
C GLY A 88 4.94 9.23 -28.51
N ALA A 89 5.49 9.56 -27.33
CA ALA A 89 4.78 9.36 -26.07
C ALA A 89 3.54 10.28 -25.97
N GLN A 90 2.44 9.75 -25.42
CA GLN A 90 1.20 10.50 -25.27
C GLN A 90 1.37 11.75 -24.38
N TYR A 91 0.72 12.86 -24.72
CA TYR A 91 0.88 14.12 -23.96
C TYR A 91 0.39 14.04 -22.51
N GLY A 92 -0.66 13.24 -22.24
CA GLY A 92 -1.17 13.04 -20.89
C GLY A 92 -0.18 12.32 -19.96
N SER A 93 0.82 11.62 -20.50
CA SER A 93 1.80 10.89 -19.70
C SER A 93 2.75 11.80 -18.91
N ASN A 94 2.87 13.08 -19.28
CA ASN A 94 3.71 14.03 -18.54
C ASN A 94 3.27 14.14 -17.08
N ASP A 95 2.00 14.47 -16.87
CA ASP A 95 1.45 14.62 -15.52
C ASP A 95 1.26 13.27 -14.83
N VAL A 96 0.91 12.22 -15.58
CA VAL A 96 0.73 10.88 -15.00
C VAL A 96 2.04 10.33 -14.46
N ALA A 97 3.14 10.38 -15.23
CA ALA A 97 4.46 9.91 -14.78
C ALA A 97 4.92 10.70 -13.54
N ARG A 98 4.78 12.02 -13.57
CA ARG A 98 5.10 12.89 -12.44
C ARG A 98 4.32 12.52 -11.17
N ARG A 99 3.00 12.42 -11.27
CA ARG A 99 2.14 12.08 -10.12
C ARG A 99 2.41 10.66 -9.58
N LYS A 100 2.81 9.71 -10.44
CA LYS A 100 3.24 8.38 -9.99
C LYS A 100 4.53 8.46 -9.16
N ALA A 101 5.52 9.23 -9.62
CA ALA A 101 6.77 9.44 -8.89
C ALA A 101 6.50 10.13 -7.53
N GLU A 102 5.74 11.22 -7.54
CA GLU A 102 5.35 11.96 -6.32
C GLU A 102 4.58 11.07 -5.34
N THR A 103 3.64 10.26 -5.83
CA THR A 103 2.89 9.31 -4.99
C THR A 103 3.84 8.30 -4.36
N ALA A 104 4.76 7.73 -5.14
CA ALA A 104 5.69 6.75 -4.61
C ALA A 104 6.59 7.35 -3.52
N ALA A 105 7.18 8.52 -3.78
CA ALA A 105 8.00 9.24 -2.82
C ALA A 105 7.21 9.57 -1.54
N ASN A 106 6.09 10.29 -1.66
CA ASN A 106 5.36 10.87 -0.52
C ASN A 106 4.78 9.81 0.43
N PHE A 107 4.40 8.66 -0.10
CA PHE A 107 3.83 7.57 0.69
C PHE A 107 4.81 6.44 0.99
N ARG A 108 6.05 6.53 0.52
CA ARG A 108 7.12 5.53 0.75
C ARG A 108 6.74 4.13 0.29
N ARG A 109 5.99 4.02 -0.81
CA ARG A 109 5.46 2.76 -1.36
C ARG A 109 5.28 2.86 -2.87
N PRO A 110 5.49 1.79 -3.63
CA PRO A 110 5.23 1.81 -5.07
C PRO A 110 3.75 2.06 -5.36
N THR A 111 3.44 2.66 -6.52
CA THR A 111 2.04 2.98 -6.86
C THR A 111 1.18 1.73 -7.12
N SER A 112 1.81 0.58 -7.40
CA SER A 112 1.15 -0.73 -7.46
C SER A 112 0.42 -1.07 -6.16
N TYR A 113 0.98 -0.70 -5.00
CA TYR A 113 0.32 -0.91 -3.71
C TYR A 113 -1.06 -0.24 -3.65
N PHE A 114 -1.14 1.01 -4.11
CA PHE A 114 -2.38 1.79 -4.14
C PHE A 114 -3.36 1.24 -5.17
N GLN A 115 -2.86 0.84 -6.35
CA GLN A 115 -3.68 0.20 -7.38
C GLN A 115 -4.36 -1.06 -6.84
N GLU A 116 -3.62 -1.92 -6.15
CA GLU A 116 -4.18 -3.15 -5.56
C GLU A 116 -5.14 -2.85 -4.40
N ALA A 117 -4.86 -1.82 -3.59
CA ALA A 117 -5.77 -1.40 -2.52
C ALA A 117 -7.12 -0.86 -3.06
N VAL A 118 -7.10 -0.11 -4.17
CA VAL A 118 -8.32 0.33 -4.87
C VAL A 118 -9.08 -0.87 -5.45
N LYS A 119 -8.39 -1.78 -6.15
CA LYS A 119 -9.01 -3.00 -6.68
C LYS A 119 -9.63 -3.88 -5.59
N GLY A 120 -8.98 -3.96 -4.42
CA GLY A 120 -9.46 -4.70 -3.26
C GLY A 120 -10.54 -3.99 -2.44
N GLY A 121 -10.93 -2.77 -2.81
CA GLY A 121 -11.94 -1.98 -2.08
C GLY A 121 -11.49 -1.51 -0.69
N THR A 122 -10.19 -1.59 -0.38
CA THR A 122 -9.61 -1.18 0.92
C THR A 122 -9.12 0.26 0.90
N LEU A 123 -9.09 0.90 -0.27
CA LEU A 123 -8.70 2.29 -0.45
C LEU A 123 -9.65 3.03 -1.38
N ASN A 124 -10.11 4.20 -0.93
CA ASN A 124 -10.69 5.19 -1.83
C ASN A 124 -9.62 6.25 -2.15
N SER A 125 -9.05 6.18 -3.35
CA SER A 125 -7.91 7.00 -3.76
C SER A 125 -8.19 8.50 -3.74
N ILE A 126 -9.45 8.91 -3.94
CA ILE A 126 -9.88 10.32 -3.99
C ILE A 126 -9.49 11.06 -2.71
N PHE A 127 -9.62 10.42 -1.54
CA PHE A 127 -9.35 11.07 -0.25
C PHE A 127 -7.87 11.15 0.11
N THR A 128 -7.01 10.40 -0.58
CA THR A 128 -5.57 10.36 -0.27
C THR A 128 -4.73 11.29 -1.14
N GLY A 129 -5.22 11.66 -2.33
CA GLY A 129 -4.42 12.35 -3.34
C GLY A 129 -3.41 11.46 -4.07
N ALA A 130 -3.24 10.20 -3.66
CA ALA A 130 -2.37 9.22 -4.29
C ALA A 130 -2.88 8.83 -5.69
N LEU A 131 -1.97 8.78 -6.67
CA LEU A 131 -2.28 8.22 -7.98
C LEU A 131 -2.17 6.69 -7.92
N ALA A 132 -3.32 6.03 -7.82
CA ALA A 132 -3.44 4.57 -7.69
C ALA A 132 -3.31 3.82 -9.02
N ILE A 133 -2.26 4.13 -9.79
CA ILE A 133 -1.93 3.49 -11.06
C ILE A 133 -0.47 3.05 -11.02
N GLU A 134 -0.21 1.77 -11.26
CA GLU A 134 1.14 1.20 -11.28
C GLU A 134 2.08 1.95 -12.25
N GLY A 135 3.36 2.09 -11.86
CA GLY A 135 4.40 2.77 -12.64
C GLY A 135 5.24 3.76 -11.85
N GLY A 136 4.97 3.95 -10.55
CA GLY A 136 5.84 4.66 -9.63
C GLY A 136 6.58 3.70 -8.71
N GLU A 137 7.90 3.82 -8.63
CA GLU A 137 8.79 2.98 -7.82
C GLU A 137 9.74 3.83 -6.98
N LEU A 138 10.14 3.31 -5.81
CA LEU A 138 11.09 3.98 -4.92
C LEU A 138 12.52 3.85 -5.45
N LEU A 139 13.30 4.92 -5.31
CA LEU A 139 14.76 4.87 -5.46
C LEU A 139 15.37 4.75 -4.06
N ILE A 140 16.05 3.64 -3.80
CA ILE A 140 16.58 3.29 -2.48
C ILE A 140 18.10 3.16 -2.57
N VAL A 141 18.80 3.82 -1.65
CA VAL A 141 20.26 3.72 -1.46
C VAL A 141 20.53 3.52 0.03
N ASP A 142 21.34 2.53 0.39
CA ASP A 142 21.70 2.23 1.78
C ASP A 142 20.47 2.08 2.71
N ASN A 143 19.43 1.39 2.22
CA ASN A 143 18.15 1.21 2.91
C ASN A 143 17.43 2.54 3.26
N ARG A 144 17.67 3.59 2.48
CA ARG A 144 16.99 4.88 2.60
C ARG A 144 16.38 5.30 1.27
N ILE A 145 15.18 5.87 1.32
CA ILE A 145 14.51 6.40 0.13
C ILE A 145 15.19 7.72 -0.25
N VAL A 146 15.93 7.71 -1.35
CA VAL A 146 16.58 8.90 -1.91
C VAL A 146 15.71 9.61 -2.95
N GLY A 147 14.62 8.98 -3.38
CA GLY A 147 13.67 9.59 -4.30
C GLY A 147 12.68 8.55 -4.82
N ALA A 148 12.04 8.88 -5.93
CA ALA A 148 11.20 7.96 -6.65
C ALA A 148 11.28 8.21 -8.16
N ILE A 149 10.96 7.19 -8.93
CA ILE A 149 10.80 7.27 -10.37
C ILE A 149 9.36 6.93 -10.75
N GLY A 150 8.80 7.67 -11.69
CA GLY A 150 7.49 7.45 -12.28
C GLY A 150 7.58 7.32 -13.78
N VAL A 151 6.93 6.30 -14.33
CA VAL A 151 6.90 6.01 -15.77
C VAL A 151 5.45 6.01 -16.26
N SER A 152 5.22 6.57 -17.44
CA SER A 152 3.93 6.50 -18.10
C SER A 152 4.03 6.50 -19.61
N GLY A 153 3.30 5.61 -20.27
CA GLY A 153 3.10 5.61 -21.72
C GLY A 153 2.44 4.35 -22.25
N GLY A 154 2.41 3.28 -21.44
CA GLY A 154 1.69 2.04 -21.73
C GLY A 154 0.57 1.77 -20.72
N SER A 155 0.30 0.49 -20.50
CA SER A 155 -0.54 0.02 -19.38
C SER A 155 0.20 0.15 -18.05
N GLY A 156 -0.53 0.13 -16.94
CA GLY A 156 0.08 0.20 -15.60
C GLY A 156 1.14 -0.87 -15.35
N ALA A 157 0.92 -2.10 -15.84
CA ALA A 157 1.90 -3.18 -15.72
C ALA A 157 3.18 -2.92 -16.55
N GLN A 158 3.04 -2.36 -17.75
CA GLN A 158 4.19 -1.98 -18.60
C GLN A 158 4.97 -0.82 -17.98
N ASP A 159 4.27 0.20 -17.50
CA ASP A 159 4.86 1.33 -16.78
C ASP A 159 5.63 0.83 -15.53
N GLY A 160 5.03 -0.07 -14.76
CA GLY A 160 5.64 -0.70 -13.59
C GLY A 160 6.88 -1.51 -13.91
N GLN A 161 6.88 -2.28 -15.00
CA GLN A 161 8.04 -3.04 -15.46
C GLN A 161 9.24 -2.10 -15.69
N VAL A 162 9.03 -1.03 -16.44
CA VAL A 162 10.10 -0.07 -16.77
C VAL A 162 10.58 0.66 -15.52
N ALA A 163 9.67 1.09 -14.65
CA ALA A 163 10.01 1.75 -13.39
C ALA A 163 10.86 0.84 -12.47
N ARG A 164 10.56 -0.45 -12.38
CA ARG A 164 11.34 -1.43 -11.58
C ARG A 164 12.74 -1.65 -12.13
N VAL A 165 12.91 -1.72 -13.45
CA VAL A 165 14.24 -1.84 -14.07
C VAL A 165 15.11 -0.64 -13.71
N ALA A 166 14.54 0.58 -13.76
CA ALA A 166 15.24 1.78 -13.36
C ALA A 166 15.57 1.81 -11.86
N ALA A 167 14.60 1.49 -10.99
CA ALA A 167 14.82 1.47 -9.55
C ALA A 167 15.94 0.50 -9.13
N ALA A 168 16.09 -0.64 -9.82
CA ALA A 168 17.13 -1.62 -9.55
C ALA A 168 18.56 -1.16 -9.88
N THR A 169 18.74 -0.02 -10.55
CA THR A 169 20.07 0.54 -10.87
C THR A 169 20.75 1.21 -9.67
N LEU A 170 19.98 1.61 -8.67
CA LEU A 170 20.46 2.24 -7.44
C LEU A 170 20.33 1.22 -6.29
N LYS A 171 21.32 1.19 -5.39
CA LYS A 171 21.40 0.25 -4.26
C LYS A 171 21.87 0.97 -3.00
#